data_AF-D0KUY9-F1
#
_entry.id   AF-D0KUY9-F1
#
_cell.length_a   1.000
_cell.length_b   1.000
_cell.length_c   1.000
_cell.angle_alpha   90.00
_cell.angle_beta   90.00
_cell.angle_gamma   90.00
#
_symmetry.space_group_name_H-M   'P 1'
#
loop_
_entity.id
_entity.type
_entity.pdbx_description
1 polymer ?
#
loop_
_entity_poly.entity_id
_entity_poly.type
_entity_poly.pdbx_seq_one_letter_code
_entity_poly.pdbx_strand_id
1 'polypeptide(L)' 'MIVVVKYRIIDKNIRGIINSLRKIPFIKEILFYSGEKNSIFANGYMIWEEGSDLNPIEEVYDVKIIELSRRLYFPICG' A
#
# COMPACT_ATOMS: atom_id res chain seq x y z
N MET A 1 -1.03 1.95 -9.15
CA MET A 1 -1.18 2.32 -7.74
C MET A 1 0.15 2.83 -7.23
N ILE A 2 0.14 3.92 -6.46
CA ILE A 2 1.34 4.44 -5.78
C ILE A 2 1.30 3.92 -4.36
N VAL A 3 2.39 3.30 -3.92
CA VAL A 3 2.57 2.86 -2.55
C VAL A 3 3.57 3.78 -1.86
N VAL A 4 3.26 4.19 -0.63
CA VAL A 4 4.11 5.03 0.19
C VAL A 4 4.54 4.23 1.41
N VAL A 5 5.84 4.01 1.56
CA VAL A 5 6.44 3.36 2.71
C VAL A 5 7.03 4.44 3.60
N LYS A 6 6.41 4.65 4.77
CA LYS A 6 6.99 5.45 5.84
C LYS A 6 7.78 4.53 6.75
N TYR A 7 9.06 4.82 6.94
CA TYR A 7 9.93 3.98 7.73
C TYR A 7 10.68 4.79 8.79
N ARG A 8 10.77 4.23 10.00
CA ARG A 8 11.73 4.62 11.02
C ARG A 8 13.05 3.88 10.81
N ILE A 9 12.97 2.56 10.65
CA ILE A 9 14.10 1.66 10.41
C ILE A 9 13.67 0.63 9.37
N ILE A 10 14.49 0.43 8.32
CA ILE A 10 14.24 -0.62 7.33
C ILE A 10 14.80 -1.94 7.87
N ASP A 11 13.94 -2.66 8.58
CA ASP A 11 14.23 -3.99 9.08
C ASP A 11 14.02 -5.08 7.99
N LYS A 12 14.26 -6.35 8.36
CA LYS A 12 14.02 -7.49 7.46
C LYS A 12 12.54 -7.67 7.12
N ASN A 13 11.63 -7.29 8.02
CA ASN A 13 10.20 -7.46 7.84
C ASN A 13 9.68 -6.54 6.73
N ILE A 14 9.92 -5.24 6.85
CA ILE A 14 9.59 -4.24 5.83
C ILE A 14 10.26 -4.54 4.51
N ARG A 15 11.53 -4.96 4.53
CA ARG A 15 12.21 -5.37 3.30
C ARG A 15 11.49 -6.55 2.61
N GLY A 16 11.01 -7.52 3.39
CA GLY A 16 10.18 -8.62 2.91
C GLY A 16 8.87 -8.12 2.27
N ILE A 17 8.16 -7.23 2.98
CA ILE A 17 6.91 -6.64 2.51
C ILE A 17 7.13 -5.85 1.20
N ILE A 18 8.13 -4.97 1.16
CA ILE A 18 8.47 -4.19 -0.04
C ILE A 18 8.78 -5.11 -1.22
N ASN A 19 9.54 -6.18 -1.00
CA ASN A 19 9.87 -7.13 -2.06
C ASN A 19 8.63 -7.86 -2.60
N SER A 20 7.68 -8.20 -1.73
CA SER A 20 6.40 -8.77 -2.15
C SER A 20 5.56 -7.76 -2.93
N LEU A 21 5.48 -6.51 -2.46
CA LEU A 21 4.75 -5.43 -3.13
C LEU A 21 5.33 -5.12 -4.52
N ARG A 22 6.65 -5.15 -4.68
CA ARG A 22 7.32 -4.95 -5.99
C ARG A 22 6.92 -5.99 -7.04
N LYS A 23 6.48 -7.18 -6.64
CA LYS A 23 6.04 -8.24 -7.56
C LYS A 23 4.63 -8.04 -8.08
N ILE A 24 3.86 -7.12 -7.49
CA ILE A 24 2.46 -6.91 -7.85
C ILE A 24 2.38 -6.00 -9.09
N PRO A 25 1.82 -6.47 -10.22
CA PRO A 25 1.95 -5.80 -11.51
C PRO A 25 1.22 -4.45 -11.61
N PHE A 26 0.20 -4.21 -10.78
CA PHE A 26 -0.55 -2.95 -10.78
C PHE A 26 0.03 -1.88 -9.83
N ILE A 27 1.07 -2.20 -9.06
CA ILE A 27 1.86 -1.22 -8.32
C ILE A 27 2.83 -0.58 -9.32
N LYS A 28 2.66 0.72 -9.55
CA LYS A 28 3.46 1.47 -10.52
C LYS A 28 4.72 2.03 -9.89
N GLU A 29 4.62 2.44 -8.63
CA GLU A 29 5.68 3.15 -7.94
C GLU A 29 5.59 2.88 -6.43
N ILE A 30 6.77 2.81 -5.80
CA ILE A 30 6.91 2.72 -4.35
C ILE A 30 7.80 3.88 -3.90
N LEU A 31 7.21 4.79 -3.14
CA LEU A 31 7.87 5.95 -2.56
C LEU A 31 8.31 5.65 -1.13
N PHE A 32 9.44 6.22 -0.73
CA PHE A 32 10.04 5.99 0.58
C PHE A 32 10.16 7.32 1.32
N TYR A 33 9.66 7.37 2.56
CA TYR A 33 9.74 8.54 3.42
C TYR A 33 10.21 8.14 4.81
N SER A 34 11.09 8.93 5.42
CA SER A 34 11.41 8.72 6.83
C SER A 34 10.23 9.18 7.71
N GLY A 35 10.00 8.46 8.79
CA GLY A 35 8.93 8.76 9.75
C GLY A 35 9.22 8.20 11.13
N GLU A 36 8.35 8.50 12.09
CA GLU A 36 8.50 8.04 13.48
C GLU A 36 8.15 6.56 13.67
N LYS A 37 7.28 6.02 12.81
CA LYS A 37 6.82 4.62 12.83
C LYS A 37 6.81 4.02 11.43
N ASN A 38 6.99 2.71 11.39
CA ASN A 38 6.91 1.94 10.16
C ASN A 38 5.44 1.78 9.75
N SER A 39 5.09 2.25 8.55
CA SER A 39 3.73 2.16 8.00
C SER A 39 3.76 2.20 6.48
N ILE A 40 2.77 1.57 5.85
CA ILE A 40 2.66 1.48 4.40
C ILE A 40 1.27 1.94 3.99
N PHE A 41 1.22 2.75 2.94
CA PHE A 41 0.00 3.28 2.37
C PHE A 41 -0.10 2.92 0.89
N ALA A 42 -1.30 2.61 0.40
CA ALA A 42 -1.60 2.39 -1.00
C ALA A 42 -2.64 3.40 -1.47
N ASN A 43 -2.30 4.27 -2.44
CA ASN A 43 -3.17 5.35 -2.91
C ASN A 43 -3.83 6.18 -1.78
N GLY A 44 -3.13 6.37 -0.66
CA GLY A 44 -3.62 7.11 0.52
C GLY A 44 -4.32 6.26 1.60
N TYR A 45 -4.58 4.98 1.35
CA TYR A 45 -5.11 4.05 2.36
C TYR A 45 -3.98 3.41 3.14
N MET A 46 -4.06 3.38 4.47
CA MET A 46 -3.11 2.64 5.29
C MET A 46 -3.39 1.15 5.17
N ILE A 47 -2.40 0.39 4.69
CA ILE A 47 -2.51 -1.05 4.45
C ILE A 47 -1.73 -1.88 5.48
N TRP A 48 -0.81 -1.25 6.19
CA TRP A 48 0.00 -1.92 7.21
C TRP A 48 0.66 -0.89 8.11
N GLU A 49 0.81 -1.24 9.38
CA GLU A 49 1.60 -0.51 10.35
C GLU A 49 2.33 -1.45 11.29
N GLU A 50 3.39 -0.93 11.93
CA GLU A 50 4.16 -1.66 12.93
C GLU A 50 3.28 -2.15 14.09
N GLY A 51 3.24 -3.46 14.30
CA GLY A 51 2.39 -4.09 15.32
C GLY A 51 1.00 -4.49 14.83
N SER A 52 0.70 -4.27 13.55
CA SER A 52 -0.52 -4.79 12.92
C SER A 52 -0.38 -6.25 12.50
N ASP A 53 -1.43 -7.03 12.75
CA ASP A 53 -1.57 -8.43 12.28
C ASP A 53 -2.10 -8.52 10.84
N LEU A 54 -2.39 -7.37 10.20
CA LEU A 54 -2.90 -7.33 8.84
C LEU A 54 -1.85 -7.75 7.82
N ASN A 55 -2.27 -8.51 6.81
CA ASN A 55 -1.42 -8.92 5.71
C ASN A 55 -1.35 -7.78 4.66
N PRO A 56 -0.21 -7.09 4.49
CA PRO A 56 -0.11 -5.94 3.58
C PRO A 56 -0.44 -6.28 2.12
N ILE A 57 -0.28 -7.54 1.72
CA ILE A 57 -0.55 -7.98 0.36
C ILE A 57 -2.06 -8.04 0.12
N GLU A 58 -2.83 -8.59 1.05
CA GLU A 58 -4.30 -8.67 0.97
C GLU A 58 -4.91 -7.28 0.97
N GLU A 59 -4.46 -6.42 1.89
CA GLU A 59 -4.93 -5.04 2.01
C GLU A 59 -4.70 -4.22 0.71
N VAL A 60 -3.62 -4.49 -0.03
CA VAL A 60 -3.39 -3.88 -1.35
C VAL A 60 -4.44 -4.29 -2.38
N TYR A 61 -4.88 -5.55 -2.37
CA TYR A 61 -5.96 -6.00 -3.25
C TYR A 61 -7.29 -5.39 -2.84
N ASP A 62 -7.56 -5.24 -1.55
CA ASP A 62 -8.78 -4.59 -1.06
C ASP A 62 -8.84 -3.13 -1.50
N VAL A 63 -7.73 -2.39 -1.35
CA VAL A 63 -7.63 -1.01 -1.88
C VAL A 63 -7.84 -0.99 -3.39
N LYS A 64 -7.36 -2.01 -4.11
CA LYS A 64 -7.57 -2.10 -5.56
C LYS A 64 -9.03 -2.35 -5.92
N ILE A 65 -9.73 -3.21 -5.19
CA ILE A 65 -11.16 -3.46 -5.35
C ILE A 65 -11.94 -2.18 -5.09
N ILE A 66 -11.66 -1.47 -4.00
CA ILE A 66 -12.29 -0.19 -3.68
C ILE A 66 -12.07 0.84 -4.81
N GLU A 67 -10.86 0.91 -5.35
CA GLU A 67 -10.55 1.80 -6.49
C GLU A 67 -11.40 1.45 -7.72
N LEU A 68 -11.55 0.16 -8.04
CA LEU A 68 -12.35 -0.31 -9.15
C LEU A 68 -13.85 -0.06 -8.93
N SER A 69 -14.36 -0.37 -7.73
CA SER A 69 -15.75 -0.09 -7.35
C SER A 69 -16.08 1.38 -7.48
N ARG A 70 -15.20 2.28 -7.03
CA ARG A 70 -15.40 3.74 -7.19
C ARG A 70 -15.54 4.15 -8.66
N ARG A 71 -14.74 3.56 -9.57
CA ARG A 71 -14.86 3.84 -11.01
C ARG A 71 -16.17 3.32 -11.59
N LEU A 72 -16.67 2.18 -11.10
CA LEU A 72 -17.93 1.59 -11.56
C LEU A 72 -19.16 2.32 -11.04
N TYR A 73 -19.11 2.87 -9.82
CA TYR A 73 -20.22 3.61 -9.20
C TYR A 73 -20.24 5.11 -9.57
N PHE A 74 -19.12 5.67 -10.03
CA PHE A 74 -19.05 7.03 -10.60
C PHE A 74 -18.74 7.03 -12.12
N PRO A 75 -19.58 6.46 -13.00
CA PRO A 75 -19.41 6.63 -14.45
C PRO A 75 -19.98 7.97 -14.98
N ILE A 76 -20.39 8.91 -14.12
CA ILE A 76 -21.11 10.14 -14.46
C ILE A 76 -20.59 11.21 -13.48
N CYS A 77 -19.97 12.34 -13.85
CA CYS A 77 -20.25 13.25 -14.94
C CYS A 77 -18.95 13.75 -15.59
N GLY A 78 -18.84 13.59 -16.91
CA GLY A 78 -17.89 14.27 -17.79
C GLY A 78 -18.58 14.47 -19.13
#